data_AF-C0LZL2-F1
#
_entry.id   AF-C0LZL2-F1
#
_cell.length_a   1.000
_cell.length_b   1.000
_cell.length_c   1.000
_cell.angle_alpha   90.00
_cell.angle_beta   90.00
_cell.angle_gamma   90.00
#
_symmetry.space_group_name_H-M   'P 1'
#
loop_
_entity.id
_entity.type
_entity.pdbx_description
1 polymer ?
#
loop_
_entity_poly.entity_id
_entity_poly.type
_entity_poly.pdbx_seq_one_letter_code
_entity_poly.pdbx_strand_id
1 'polypeptide(L)'
;VVASVDESDLYRTWVKVVATRNTRERSSRLENMCWRIWHLARKKKQLEWEEVQRLANRRWEREQGRRDATEDMSEDLSEGEKGDNVVDMVQCETPRQRFQRQTSNLEVWSDDKNEKKLYIVLISLHGLVRGENMELGRDSDTGGQIKYVVELARALAKMPGVYRVDLFTRQISSPEVDWSYGEPTEMLTAGADDDDNIGESSGAYIIRIPFGPRDKYLPKELLWPYVQEFVDGALTHILNMSKALGEQVGGGQPVWPYVIHGHYADAGDSAAILSGALNVPMVLTGHSLGRNKLEQLLKQGRQSKEDINSMYKMMRRIEAEELSLDAAELVITSTKQEIEEQWGLYDGFDVKLEKVLRARARRGVNCHGRYMPRMAVIPPGMDFSNVVIQEDCPDVDGELAQLTGGGVEGSSPKAVPPIWSEVMRFFTNPHKPVILALSRPDPKKNLTTLLKAFGESRPLRELANLMLIMGNRDDVDEMSSGNASVLVTVLKLIDKYDLYGQVAYPKHHKQSDVPDIYRYSAKTKGVFINPALVEPFGLTLIE
;
A
#
# COMPACT_ATOMS: atom_id res chain seq x y z
N VAL A 1 -38.84 5.83 -26.09
CA VAL A 1 -37.91 4.95 -26.85
C VAL A 1 -37.36 3.94 -25.86
N VAL A 2 -37.58 2.64 -26.08
CA VAL A 2 -37.23 1.56 -25.12
C VAL A 2 -35.72 1.58 -24.87
N ALA A 3 -35.32 1.93 -23.64
CA ALA A 3 -33.92 2.16 -23.25
C ALA A 3 -33.24 0.92 -22.65
N SER A 4 -33.99 -0.15 -22.39
CA SER A 4 -33.47 -1.46 -21.97
C SER A 4 -34.44 -2.55 -22.42
N VAL A 5 -33.90 -3.73 -22.71
CA VAL A 5 -34.69 -4.91 -23.06
C VAL A 5 -34.67 -5.84 -21.87
N ASP A 6 -35.83 -6.02 -21.24
CA ASP A 6 -36.04 -7.10 -20.28
C ASP A 6 -36.16 -8.42 -21.07
N GLU A 7 -35.23 -9.34 -20.86
CA GLU A 7 -35.22 -10.67 -21.49
C GLU A 7 -36.53 -11.43 -21.22
N SER A 8 -37.21 -11.10 -20.12
CA SER A 8 -38.52 -11.63 -19.75
C SER A 8 -39.62 -11.30 -20.76
N ASP A 9 -39.58 -10.12 -21.39
CA ASP A 9 -40.59 -9.68 -22.37
C ASP A 9 -40.41 -10.34 -23.73
N LEU A 10 -39.16 -10.59 -24.13
CA LEU A 10 -38.83 -11.40 -25.30
C LEU A 10 -39.32 -12.84 -25.11
N TYR A 11 -39.07 -13.44 -23.95
CA TYR A 11 -39.53 -14.77 -23.61
C TYR A 11 -41.06 -14.87 -23.60
N ARG A 12 -41.77 -13.92 -22.97
CA ARG A 12 -43.24 -13.85 -22.99
C ARG A 12 -43.80 -13.72 -24.41
N THR A 13 -43.15 -12.95 -25.26
CA THR A 13 -43.56 -12.79 -26.66
C THR A 13 -43.34 -14.08 -27.44
N TRP A 14 -42.20 -14.74 -27.25
CA TRP A 14 -41.88 -16.04 -27.86
C TRP A 14 -42.91 -17.12 -27.51
N VAL A 15 -43.28 -17.23 -26.22
CA VAL A 15 -44.31 -18.19 -25.75
C VAL A 15 -45.66 -17.95 -26.43
N LYS A 16 -46.08 -16.69 -26.59
CA LYS A 16 -47.34 -16.33 -27.30
C LYS A 16 -47.30 -16.69 -28.78
N VAL A 17 -46.15 -16.53 -29.43
CA VAL A 17 -45.99 -16.86 -30.85
C VAL A 17 -46.00 -18.37 -31.08
N VAL A 18 -45.35 -19.15 -30.22
CA VAL A 18 -45.35 -20.63 -30.29
C VAL A 18 -46.74 -21.21 -30.05
N ALA A 19 -47.54 -20.60 -29.16
CA ALA A 19 -48.91 -21.03 -28.86
C ALA A 19 -49.93 -20.71 -29.98
N THR A 20 -49.55 -19.96 -31.02
CA THR A 20 -50.46 -19.57 -32.11
C THR A 20 -50.67 -20.74 -33.09
N ARG A 21 -51.91 -21.23 -33.21
CA ARG A 21 -52.28 -22.41 -34.04
C ARG A 21 -52.32 -22.13 -35.54
N ASN A 22 -52.57 -20.87 -35.96
CA ASN A 22 -52.58 -20.48 -37.36
C ASN A 22 -51.15 -20.34 -37.89
N THR A 23 -50.76 -21.20 -38.83
CA THR A 23 -49.39 -21.30 -39.36
C THR A 23 -48.93 -20.04 -40.08
N ARG A 24 -49.83 -19.34 -40.78
CA ARG A 24 -49.52 -18.10 -41.49
C ARG A 24 -49.27 -16.94 -40.52
N GLU A 25 -50.14 -16.81 -39.52
CA GLU A 25 -50.01 -15.78 -38.49
C GLU A 25 -48.77 -16.01 -37.60
N ARG A 26 -48.49 -17.26 -37.24
CA ARG A 26 -47.28 -17.64 -36.50
C ARG A 26 -46.02 -17.26 -37.26
N SER A 27 -45.97 -17.51 -38.57
CA SER A 27 -44.82 -17.16 -39.42
C SER A 27 -44.59 -15.64 -39.46
N SER A 28 -45.64 -14.84 -39.67
CA SER A 28 -45.53 -13.38 -39.66
C SER A 28 -45.14 -12.80 -38.30
N ARG A 29 -45.57 -13.42 -37.19
CA ARG A 29 -45.17 -12.99 -35.85
C ARG A 29 -43.72 -13.36 -35.50
N LEU A 30 -43.25 -14.53 -35.95
CA LEU A 30 -41.85 -14.92 -35.84
C LEU A 30 -40.95 -13.97 -36.63
N GLU A 31 -41.34 -13.66 -37.86
CA GLU A 31 -40.61 -12.72 -38.72
C GLU A 31 -40.49 -11.34 -38.05
N ASN A 32 -41.60 -10.79 -37.54
CA ASN A 32 -41.58 -9.53 -36.80
C ASN A 32 -40.70 -9.57 -35.54
N MET A 33 -40.69 -10.69 -34.82
CA MET A 33 -39.84 -10.86 -33.65
C MET A 33 -38.35 -10.92 -34.03
N CYS A 34 -38.00 -11.65 -35.10
CA CYS A 34 -36.65 -11.67 -35.66
C CYS A 34 -36.18 -10.26 -36.07
N TRP A 35 -37.05 -9.49 -36.75
CA TRP A 35 -36.76 -8.10 -37.11
C TRP A 35 -36.53 -7.20 -35.88
N ARG A 36 -37.32 -7.37 -34.81
CA ARG A 36 -37.14 -6.62 -33.56
C ARG A 36 -35.82 -6.97 -32.88
N ILE A 37 -35.49 -8.27 -32.77
CA ILE A 37 -34.21 -8.72 -32.19
C ILE A 37 -33.04 -8.18 -33.01
N TRP A 38 -33.11 -8.28 -34.33
CA TRP A 38 -32.07 -7.78 -35.23
C TRP A 38 -31.89 -6.26 -35.10
N HIS A 39 -32.98 -5.49 -35.08
CA HIS A 39 -32.94 -4.04 -34.92
C HIS A 39 -32.36 -3.64 -33.54
N LEU A 40 -32.71 -4.38 -32.48
CA LEU A 40 -32.20 -4.11 -31.13
C LEU A 40 -30.72 -4.46 -31.00
N ALA A 41 -30.28 -5.60 -31.53
CA ALA A 41 -28.87 -5.99 -31.55
C ALA A 41 -28.02 -4.98 -32.34
N ARG A 42 -28.55 -4.51 -33.48
CA ARG A 42 -27.91 -3.45 -34.26
C ARG A 42 -27.82 -2.14 -33.50
N LYS A 43 -28.89 -1.74 -32.79
CA LYS A 43 -28.91 -0.52 -31.98
C LYS A 43 -27.98 -0.60 -30.76
N LYS A 44 -27.87 -1.75 -30.11
CA LYS A 44 -26.89 -2.00 -29.03
C LYS A 44 -25.47 -1.86 -29.56
N LYS A 45 -25.16 -2.50 -30.70
CA LYS A 45 -23.84 -2.39 -31.34
C LYS A 45 -23.54 -0.95 -31.81
N GLN A 46 -24.57 -0.20 -32.22
CA GLN A 46 -24.44 1.22 -32.55
C GLN A 46 -24.12 2.06 -31.30
N LEU A 47 -24.76 1.81 -30.17
CA LEU A 47 -24.47 2.51 -28.90
C LEU A 47 -23.07 2.17 -28.37
N GLU A 48 -22.66 0.90 -28.44
CA GLU A 48 -21.29 0.47 -28.11
C GLU A 48 -20.27 1.17 -29.01
N TRP A 49 -20.56 1.29 -30.31
CA TRP A 49 -19.73 2.04 -31.25
C TRP A 49 -19.68 3.54 -30.92
N GLU A 50 -20.82 4.16 -30.61
CA GLU A 50 -20.90 5.57 -30.18
C GLU A 50 -20.18 5.82 -28.85
N GLU A 51 -20.12 4.84 -27.95
CA GLU A 51 -19.39 4.91 -26.69
C GLU A 51 -17.88 4.75 -26.89
N VAL A 52 -17.44 3.80 -27.72
CA VAL A 52 -16.04 3.67 -28.16
C VAL A 52 -15.59 4.93 -28.90
N GLN A 53 -16.44 5.50 -29.75
CA GLN A 53 -16.16 6.73 -30.48
C GLN A 53 -16.13 7.94 -29.55
N ARG A 54 -16.99 8.01 -28.52
CA ARG A 54 -16.91 9.03 -27.46
C ARG A 54 -15.63 8.92 -26.63
N LEU A 55 -15.20 7.70 -26.28
CA LEU A 55 -13.93 7.48 -25.58
C LEU A 55 -12.73 7.84 -26.45
N ALA A 56 -12.77 7.49 -27.75
CA ALA A 56 -11.75 7.86 -28.72
C ALA A 56 -11.71 9.38 -28.93
N ASN A 57 -12.86 10.04 -29.05
CA ASN A 57 -12.96 11.50 -29.16
C ASN A 57 -12.44 12.19 -27.89
N ARG A 58 -12.77 11.71 -26.69
CA ARG A 58 -12.18 12.25 -25.44
C ARG A 58 -10.67 12.06 -25.39
N ARG A 59 -10.16 10.93 -25.87
CA ARG A 59 -8.71 10.68 -25.98
C ARG A 59 -8.07 11.62 -26.99
N TRP A 60 -8.73 11.86 -28.12
CA TRP A 60 -8.30 12.79 -29.16
C TRP A 60 -8.36 14.23 -28.68
N GLU A 61 -9.43 14.68 -28.02
CA GLU A 61 -9.54 15.99 -27.36
C GLU A 61 -8.45 16.19 -26.29
N ARG A 62 -8.08 15.14 -25.56
CA ARG A 62 -6.94 15.16 -24.63
C ARG A 62 -5.59 15.26 -25.36
N GLU A 63 -5.40 14.54 -26.46
CA GLU A 63 -4.18 14.65 -27.29
C GLU A 63 -4.09 15.99 -28.02
N GLN A 64 -5.23 16.55 -28.44
CA GLN A 64 -5.38 17.87 -29.02
C GLN A 64 -5.07 18.93 -27.96
N GLY A 65 -5.72 18.87 -26.79
CA GLY A 65 -5.41 19.76 -25.66
C GLY A 65 -3.97 19.60 -25.15
N ARG A 66 -3.34 18.43 -25.35
CA ARG A 66 -1.90 18.24 -25.14
C ARG A 66 -1.08 18.96 -26.21
N ARG A 67 -1.44 18.86 -27.49
CA ARG A 67 -0.76 19.58 -28.59
C ARG A 67 -0.95 21.08 -28.45
N ASP A 68 -2.17 21.56 -28.24
CA ASP A 68 -2.50 22.97 -28.03
C ASP A 68 -1.74 23.51 -26.80
N ALA A 69 -1.73 22.78 -25.68
CA ALA A 69 -0.92 23.16 -24.51
C ALA A 69 0.60 22.97 -24.71
N THR A 70 1.07 22.35 -25.80
CA THR A 70 2.49 22.32 -26.15
C THR A 70 2.81 23.46 -27.15
N GLU A 71 1.86 23.81 -28.01
CA GLU A 71 1.92 24.89 -29.01
C GLU A 71 1.81 26.27 -28.34
N ASP A 72 0.80 26.51 -27.49
CA ASP A 72 0.68 27.74 -26.66
C ASP A 72 1.97 28.01 -25.85
N MET A 73 2.62 26.93 -25.39
CA MET A 73 3.85 26.99 -24.60
C MET A 73 5.11 27.18 -25.44
N SER A 74 5.04 26.89 -26.74
CA SER A 74 6.11 27.15 -27.71
C SER A 74 6.04 28.58 -28.23
N GLU A 75 4.84 29.16 -28.34
CA GLU A 75 4.62 30.56 -28.70
C GLU A 75 5.16 31.50 -27.60
N ASP A 76 4.85 31.23 -26.32
CA ASP A 76 5.37 31.96 -25.15
C ASP A 76 6.91 31.96 -25.04
N LEU A 77 7.57 30.92 -25.55
CA LEU A 77 9.04 30.84 -25.58
C LEU A 77 9.65 31.56 -26.80
N SER A 78 8.88 31.70 -27.89
CA SER A 78 9.31 32.38 -29.11
C SER A 78 9.15 33.91 -29.05
N GLU A 79 8.19 34.41 -28.26
CA GLU A 79 8.00 35.85 -28.06
C GLU A 79 9.04 36.46 -27.09
N GLY A 80 9.75 35.64 -26.31
CA GLY A 80 10.83 36.08 -25.41
C GLY A 80 12.21 36.23 -26.06
N GLU A 81 12.39 35.84 -27.33
CA GLU A 81 13.69 35.84 -28.02
C GLU A 81 13.89 37.00 -29.02
N LYS A 82 13.13 38.10 -28.89
CA LYS A 82 13.42 39.34 -29.62
C LYS A 82 13.57 40.55 -28.69
N GLY A 83 14.83 40.83 -28.37
CA GLY A 83 15.34 42.18 -28.16
C GLY A 83 15.51 42.59 -26.71
N ASP A 84 16.71 42.37 -26.19
CA ASP A 84 17.30 43.19 -25.13
C ASP A 84 17.21 44.68 -25.53
N ASN A 85 16.50 45.47 -24.74
CA ASN A 85 16.82 46.88 -24.50
C ASN A 85 16.29 47.30 -23.13
N VAL A 86 17.24 47.68 -22.28
CA VAL A 86 17.05 48.26 -20.96
C VAL A 86 16.31 49.58 -21.08
N VAL A 87 15.10 49.68 -20.53
CA VAL A 87 14.46 50.94 -20.16
C VAL A 87 13.68 50.76 -18.86
N ASP A 88 14.12 51.47 -17.81
CA ASP A 88 13.37 51.74 -16.58
C ASP A 88 12.04 52.43 -16.90
N MET A 89 10.90 51.89 -16.45
CA MET A 89 9.70 52.70 -16.18
C MET A 89 8.65 52.00 -15.31
N VAL A 90 8.49 52.56 -14.10
CA VAL A 90 7.25 52.86 -13.35
C VAL A 90 6.30 51.70 -12.97
N GLN A 91 6.18 51.52 -11.66
CA GLN A 91 5.19 50.70 -10.94
C GLN A 91 3.74 51.13 -11.27
N CYS A 92 2.90 50.14 -11.57
CA CYS A 92 1.44 50.26 -11.48
C CYS A 92 0.97 49.29 -10.38
N GLU A 93 0.58 49.84 -9.23
CA GLU A 93 0.08 49.09 -8.08
C GLU A 93 -1.34 48.59 -8.35
N THR A 94 -1.52 47.28 -8.34
CA THR A 94 -2.80 46.64 -8.04
C THR A 94 -2.63 45.75 -6.81
N PRO A 95 -3.58 45.73 -5.86
CA PRO A 95 -3.38 45.05 -4.59
C PRO A 95 -3.44 43.54 -4.81
N ARG A 96 -2.27 42.91 -4.93
CA ARG A 96 -2.15 41.44 -4.89
C ARG A 96 -2.44 40.99 -3.47
N GLN A 97 -3.60 40.33 -3.26
CA GLN A 97 -3.79 39.46 -2.11
C GLN A 97 -2.65 38.44 -2.11
N ARG A 98 -1.79 38.54 -1.09
CA ARG A 98 -0.68 37.63 -0.86
C ARG A 98 -1.27 36.31 -0.36
N PHE A 99 -1.59 35.39 -1.27
CA PHE A 99 -1.71 33.99 -0.89
C PHE A 99 -0.34 33.56 -0.36
N GLN A 100 -0.24 33.28 0.94
CA GLN A 100 0.90 32.58 1.52
C GLN A 100 0.90 31.15 0.97
N ARG A 101 1.40 30.97 -0.24
CA ARG A 101 1.84 29.66 -0.73
C ARG A 101 3.28 29.51 -0.29
N GLN A 102 3.52 28.57 0.62
CA GLN A 102 4.87 28.14 0.95
C GLN A 102 5.50 27.59 -0.33
N THR A 103 6.43 28.35 -0.89
CA THR A 103 7.33 27.87 -1.93
C THR A 103 8.21 26.79 -1.30
N SER A 104 8.09 25.55 -1.77
CA SER A 104 8.99 24.46 -1.39
C SER A 104 10.35 24.68 -2.05
N ASN A 105 11.08 25.69 -1.58
CA ASN A 105 12.52 25.73 -1.75
C ASN A 105 13.08 24.54 -0.96
N LEU A 106 13.82 23.68 -1.66
CA LEU A 106 14.62 22.62 -1.08
C LEU A 106 15.84 23.26 -0.38
N GLU A 107 15.59 24.06 0.66
CA GLU A 107 16.61 24.29 1.67
C GLU A 107 16.84 22.95 2.34
N VAL A 108 17.98 22.32 2.03
CA VAL A 108 18.57 21.30 2.88
C VAL A 108 18.47 21.82 4.31
N TRP A 109 17.83 21.04 5.19
CA TRP A 109 17.55 21.37 6.58
C TRP A 109 18.80 21.97 7.22
N SER A 110 18.84 23.30 7.38
CA SER A 110 19.93 23.96 8.08
C SER A 110 19.74 23.76 9.58
N ASP A 111 20.84 23.62 10.31
CA ASP A 111 20.86 23.47 11.78
C ASP A 111 20.12 24.60 12.52
N ASP A 112 19.87 25.73 11.86
CA ASP A 112 19.09 26.88 12.35
C ASP A 112 17.59 26.59 12.59
N LYS A 113 17.05 25.42 12.18
CA LYS A 113 15.62 25.07 12.38
C LYS A 113 15.37 24.09 13.55
N ASN A 114 16.38 23.81 14.39
CA ASN A 114 16.23 23.02 15.63
C ASN A 114 15.19 23.59 16.62
N GLU A 115 14.79 24.86 16.48
CA GLU A 115 13.78 25.49 17.34
C GLU A 115 12.33 25.13 16.99
N LYS A 116 12.06 24.61 15.78
CA LYS A 116 10.67 24.30 15.39
C LYS A 116 10.25 23.03 16.09
N LYS A 117 9.23 23.09 16.95
CA LYS A 117 8.63 21.93 17.64
C LYS A 117 7.43 21.41 16.83
N LEU A 118 7.70 20.61 15.80
CA LEU A 118 6.70 20.18 14.82
C LEU A 118 5.75 19.10 15.38
N TYR A 119 4.48 19.20 15.01
CA TYR A 119 3.47 18.16 15.24
C TYR A 119 3.10 17.51 13.90
N ILE A 120 3.24 16.19 13.80
CA ILE A 120 2.98 15.42 12.58
C ILE A 120 1.85 14.42 12.82
N VAL A 121 0.94 14.26 11.85
CA VAL A 121 -0.12 13.26 11.90
C VAL A 121 0.06 12.27 10.75
N LEU A 122 0.09 10.98 11.06
CA LEU A 122 0.06 9.87 10.11
C LEU A 122 -1.30 9.17 10.23
N ILE A 123 -1.86 8.66 9.13
CA ILE A 123 -3.17 7.96 9.14
C ILE A 123 -3.02 6.59 8.48
N SER A 124 -3.43 5.53 9.17
CA SER A 124 -3.55 4.16 8.66
C SER A 124 -4.75 3.46 9.30
N LEU A 125 -5.87 3.40 8.58
CA LEU A 125 -7.17 3.02 9.14
C LEU A 125 -7.36 1.51 9.32
N HIS A 126 -7.06 0.74 8.28
CA HIS A 126 -7.30 -0.71 8.27
C HIS A 126 -6.14 -1.51 8.86
N GLY A 127 -6.40 -2.78 9.10
CA GLY A 127 -5.45 -3.72 9.69
C GLY A 127 -5.32 -3.56 11.20
N LEU A 128 -4.50 -4.43 11.79
CA LEU A 128 -4.21 -4.44 13.22
C LEU A 128 -2.91 -3.67 13.50
N VAL A 129 -3.03 -2.40 13.92
CA VAL A 129 -1.89 -1.52 14.21
C VAL A 129 -1.54 -1.57 15.71
N ARG A 130 -0.33 -2.05 16.03
CA ARG A 130 0.28 -2.00 17.36
C ARG A 130 1.80 -1.81 17.25
N GLY A 131 2.42 -1.27 18.30
CA GLY A 131 3.82 -0.90 18.33
C GLY A 131 4.77 -2.08 18.48
N GLU A 132 4.38 -3.08 19.26
CA GLU A 132 5.17 -4.29 19.55
C GLU A 132 4.41 -5.58 19.20
N ASN A 133 5.15 -6.65 18.92
CA ASN A 133 4.60 -7.97 18.60
C ASN A 133 3.57 -7.97 17.46
N MET A 134 3.73 -7.13 16.43
CA MET A 134 2.74 -6.99 15.35
C MET A 134 2.30 -8.34 14.77
N GLU A 135 0.98 -8.51 14.55
CA GLU A 135 0.40 -9.73 13.97
C GLU A 135 0.55 -9.79 12.44
N LEU A 136 1.77 -9.53 11.96
CA LEU A 136 2.09 -9.52 10.54
C LEU A 136 1.79 -10.89 9.93
N GLY A 137 0.83 -10.94 9.01
CA GLY A 137 0.49 -12.17 8.31
C GLY A 137 -0.86 -12.75 8.66
N ARG A 138 -1.53 -12.21 9.69
CA ARG A 138 -2.84 -12.68 10.15
C ARG A 138 -3.88 -12.70 9.02
N ASP A 139 -3.99 -11.59 8.28
CA ASP A 139 -4.96 -11.42 7.20
C ASP A 139 -4.40 -10.60 6.02
N SER A 140 -5.26 -10.14 5.11
CA SER A 140 -4.85 -9.31 3.95
C SER A 140 -4.52 -7.87 4.29
N ASP A 141 -4.89 -7.41 5.48
CA ASP A 141 -4.93 -5.99 5.87
C ASP A 141 -3.78 -5.66 6.82
N THR A 142 -3.35 -6.64 7.62
CA THR A 142 -2.29 -6.50 8.62
C THR A 142 -0.96 -6.94 8.02
N GLY A 143 -0.19 -6.04 7.41
CA GLY A 143 1.10 -6.40 6.81
C GLY A 143 2.17 -5.34 6.65
N GLY A 144 2.89 -5.36 5.52
CA GLY A 144 4.08 -4.52 5.33
C GLY A 144 3.81 -3.03 5.52
N GLN A 145 2.61 -2.58 5.16
CA GLN A 145 2.12 -1.23 5.45
C GLN A 145 2.13 -0.93 6.96
N ILE A 146 1.66 -1.84 7.81
CA ILE A 146 1.59 -1.64 9.26
C ILE A 146 2.99 -1.49 9.85
N LYS A 147 3.91 -2.39 9.46
CA LYS A 147 5.33 -2.29 9.83
C LYS A 147 5.91 -0.94 9.39
N TYR A 148 5.69 -0.58 8.12
CA TYR A 148 6.16 0.69 7.54
C TYR A 148 5.70 1.91 8.33
N VAL A 149 4.40 2.04 8.63
CA VAL A 149 3.86 3.26 9.27
C VAL A 149 4.30 3.38 10.72
N VAL A 150 4.43 2.26 11.44
CA VAL A 150 4.93 2.24 12.81
C VAL A 150 6.42 2.61 12.85
N GLU A 151 7.25 2.02 11.99
CA GLU A 151 8.67 2.36 11.90
C GLU A 151 8.88 3.80 11.44
N LEU A 152 8.07 4.29 10.49
CA LEU A 152 8.08 5.69 10.06
C LEU A 152 7.74 6.64 11.22
N ALA A 153 6.71 6.34 12.01
CA ALA A 153 6.33 7.14 13.16
C ALA A 153 7.49 7.25 14.17
N ARG A 154 8.14 6.11 14.47
CA ARG A 154 9.30 6.06 15.36
C ARG A 154 10.49 6.85 14.82
N ALA A 155 10.78 6.73 13.52
CA ALA A 155 11.87 7.44 12.88
C ALA A 155 11.63 8.96 12.83
N LEU A 156 10.42 9.39 12.47
CA LEU A 156 10.04 10.80 12.45
C LEU A 156 10.13 11.44 13.83
N ALA A 157 9.73 10.74 14.90
CA ALA A 157 9.84 11.27 16.26
C ALA A 157 11.29 11.44 16.75
N LYS A 158 12.26 10.76 16.13
CA LYS A 158 13.70 10.93 16.40
C LYS A 158 14.34 12.04 15.57
N MET A 159 13.62 12.62 14.61
CA MET A 159 14.17 13.67 13.76
C MET A 159 14.30 14.99 14.52
N PRO A 160 15.41 15.74 14.34
CA PRO A 160 15.54 17.08 14.91
C PRO A 160 14.38 18.00 14.51
N GLY A 161 13.81 18.71 15.47
CA GLY A 161 12.65 19.59 15.27
C GLY A 161 11.29 18.89 15.19
N VAL A 162 11.21 17.57 15.34
CA VAL A 162 9.92 16.90 15.51
C VAL A 162 9.63 16.76 17.00
N TYR A 163 8.55 17.37 17.46
CA TYR A 163 8.14 17.28 18.86
C TYR A 163 7.21 16.09 19.11
N ARG A 164 6.20 15.90 18.24
CA ARG A 164 5.20 14.85 18.39
C ARG A 164 4.78 14.26 17.04
N VAL A 165 4.62 12.95 17.00
CA VAL A 165 4.04 12.20 15.87
C VAL A 165 2.86 11.37 16.37
N ASP A 166 1.67 11.61 15.82
CA ASP A 166 0.49 10.78 16.09
C ASP A 166 0.17 9.91 14.87
N LEU A 167 0.14 8.59 15.06
CA LEU A 167 -0.33 7.61 14.08
C LEU A 167 -1.78 7.23 14.39
N PHE A 168 -2.71 7.77 13.61
CA PHE A 168 -4.14 7.50 13.76
C PHE A 168 -4.52 6.18 13.10
N THR A 169 -5.27 5.38 13.83
CA THR A 169 -5.81 4.09 13.38
C THR A 169 -7.18 3.83 14.03
N ARG A 170 -7.82 2.70 13.69
CA ARG A 170 -9.12 2.31 14.24
C ARG A 170 -8.99 1.70 15.63
N GLN A 171 -9.90 2.07 16.54
CA GLN A 171 -10.07 1.39 17.82
C GLN A 171 -10.92 0.13 17.67
N ILE A 172 -10.40 -1.01 18.14
CA ILE A 172 -11.03 -2.32 17.95
C ILE A 172 -11.13 -3.01 19.31
N SER A 173 -12.34 -3.16 19.82
CA SER A 173 -12.66 -3.77 21.12
C SER A 173 -13.40 -5.10 20.90
N SER A 174 -12.84 -5.96 20.05
CA SER A 174 -13.42 -7.26 19.70
C SER A 174 -12.72 -8.39 20.48
N PRO A 175 -13.46 -9.40 20.97
CA PRO A 175 -12.85 -10.57 21.62
C PRO A 175 -12.03 -11.44 20.66
N GLU A 176 -12.13 -11.23 19.34
CA GLU A 176 -11.39 -11.98 18.32
C GLU A 176 -9.94 -11.52 18.14
N VAL A 177 -9.59 -10.34 18.68
CA VAL A 177 -8.27 -9.72 18.58
C VAL A 177 -7.72 -9.41 19.96
N ASP A 178 -6.43 -9.09 20.03
CA ASP A 178 -5.78 -8.70 21.28
C ASP A 178 -6.48 -7.47 21.92
N TRP A 179 -6.65 -7.50 23.24
CA TRP A 179 -7.30 -6.43 23.98
C TRP A 179 -6.57 -5.08 23.81
N SER A 180 -5.26 -5.12 23.52
CA SER A 180 -4.45 -3.92 23.31
C SER A 180 -4.94 -3.04 22.15
N TYR A 181 -5.63 -3.59 21.14
CA TYR A 181 -6.24 -2.79 20.07
C TYR A 181 -7.43 -1.95 20.54
N GLY A 182 -7.96 -2.24 21.73
CA GLY A 182 -8.98 -1.46 22.40
C GLY A 182 -8.43 -0.25 23.14
N GLU A 183 -7.12 -0.21 23.44
CA GLU A 183 -6.50 0.90 24.17
C GLU A 183 -6.43 2.16 23.30
N PRO A 184 -7.03 3.30 23.73
CA PRO A 184 -7.10 4.51 22.91
C PRO A 184 -5.74 5.09 22.51
N THR A 185 -4.70 4.83 23.29
CA THR A 185 -3.37 5.40 23.10
C THR A 185 -2.30 4.38 23.44
N GLU A 186 -1.28 4.28 22.61
CA GLU A 186 -0.08 3.49 22.85
C GLU A 186 1.15 4.31 22.50
N MET A 187 2.11 4.42 23.41
CA MET A 187 3.37 5.14 23.17
C MET A 187 4.33 4.22 22.42
N LEU A 188 4.87 4.70 21.30
CA LEU A 188 5.86 3.97 20.51
C LEU A 188 7.27 4.29 21.01
N THR A 189 7.66 5.55 20.97
CA THR A 189 8.99 6.02 21.37
C THR A 189 8.84 7.33 22.11
N ALA A 190 9.57 7.49 23.22
CA ALA A 190 9.72 8.79 23.86
C ALA A 190 10.52 9.75 22.96
N GLY A 191 10.47 11.06 23.24
CA GLY A 191 11.37 12.03 22.61
C GLY A 191 12.84 11.66 22.83
N ALA A 192 13.76 12.16 21.99
CA ALA A 192 15.19 11.83 22.08
C ALA A 192 15.75 12.09 23.50
N ASP A 193 16.33 11.06 24.13
CA ASP A 193 16.66 10.96 25.58
C ASP A 193 17.66 11.99 26.16
N ASP A 194 18.07 13.04 25.42
CA ASP A 194 19.22 13.89 25.77
C ASP A 194 18.86 15.32 26.26
N ASP A 195 17.59 15.65 26.51
CA ASP A 195 17.23 17.00 27.02
C ASP A 195 16.21 16.93 28.18
N ASP A 196 16.58 17.47 29.35
CA ASP A 196 15.73 17.58 30.55
C ASP A 196 14.46 18.46 30.33
N ASN A 197 14.28 19.02 29.12
CA ASN A 197 13.15 19.86 28.71
C ASN A 197 12.09 19.13 27.86
N ILE A 198 12.13 17.80 27.75
CA ILE A 198 11.16 17.02 26.96
C ILE A 198 9.81 17.01 27.69
N GLY A 199 8.86 17.80 27.19
CA GLY A 199 7.49 17.80 27.71
C GLY A 199 6.82 16.43 27.57
N GLU A 200 5.89 16.13 28.48
CA GLU A 200 5.26 14.81 28.67
C GLU A 200 4.59 14.23 27.40
N SER A 201 4.32 15.06 26.39
CA SER A 201 3.63 14.67 25.16
C SER A 201 4.55 14.51 23.94
N SER A 202 5.87 14.55 24.14
CA SER A 202 6.84 14.36 23.06
C SER A 202 7.05 12.90 22.70
N GLY A 203 7.32 12.64 21.42
CA GLY A 203 7.58 11.30 20.88
C GLY A 203 6.54 10.85 19.86
N ALA A 204 6.48 9.53 19.64
CA ALA A 204 5.55 8.89 18.72
C ALA A 204 4.46 8.12 19.46
N TYR A 205 3.20 8.26 19.04
CA TYR A 205 2.05 7.60 19.65
C TYR A 205 1.16 6.97 18.57
N ILE A 206 0.60 5.79 18.85
CA ILE A 206 -0.58 5.28 18.16
C ILE A 206 -1.81 5.85 18.86
N ILE A 207 -2.68 6.50 18.10
CA ILE A 207 -3.97 7.01 18.59
C ILE A 207 -5.08 6.24 17.90
N ARG A 208 -5.89 5.53 18.68
CA ARG A 208 -6.97 4.69 18.17
C ARG A 208 -8.29 5.44 18.26
N ILE A 209 -8.79 5.89 17.11
CA ILE A 209 -10.06 6.60 16.99
C ILE A 209 -11.19 5.59 16.88
N PRO A 210 -12.24 5.67 17.73
CA PRO A 210 -13.42 4.83 17.58
C PRO A 210 -14.23 5.26 16.36
N PHE A 211 -14.47 4.32 15.44
CA PHE A 211 -15.43 4.50 14.36
C PHE A 211 -15.95 3.14 13.85
N GLY A 212 -17.21 3.13 13.41
CA GLY A 212 -17.94 1.91 13.09
C GLY A 212 -18.09 0.96 14.29
N PRO A 213 -18.56 -0.28 14.06
CA PRO A 213 -18.77 -1.29 15.11
C PRO A 213 -17.49 -1.68 15.85
N ARG A 214 -17.33 -1.20 17.09
CA ARG A 214 -16.10 -1.43 17.89
C ARG A 214 -15.94 -2.87 18.36
N ASP A 215 -17.04 -3.61 18.50
CA ASP A 215 -17.08 -4.99 18.96
C ASP A 215 -16.56 -6.00 17.92
N LYS A 216 -16.24 -5.54 16.70
CA LYS A 216 -15.86 -6.39 15.56
C LYS A 216 -14.68 -5.85 14.76
N TYR A 217 -13.83 -6.78 14.34
CA TYR A 217 -12.86 -6.50 13.28
C TYR A 217 -13.58 -6.29 11.94
N LEU A 218 -13.18 -5.26 11.19
CA LEU A 218 -13.73 -4.99 9.86
C LEU A 218 -12.58 -5.01 8.83
N PRO A 219 -12.74 -5.74 7.72
CA PRO A 219 -11.81 -5.64 6.60
C PRO A 219 -11.95 -4.27 5.92
N LYS A 220 -10.85 -3.80 5.31
CA LYS A 220 -10.74 -2.49 4.63
C LYS A 220 -11.87 -2.21 3.62
N GLU A 221 -12.37 -3.23 2.93
CA GLU A 221 -13.46 -3.10 1.96
C GLU A 221 -14.79 -2.62 2.59
N LEU A 222 -14.95 -2.78 3.91
CA LEU A 222 -16.15 -2.41 4.66
C LEU A 222 -16.01 -1.12 5.48
N LEU A 223 -14.85 -0.47 5.45
CA LEU A 223 -14.61 0.75 6.23
C LEU A 223 -15.20 2.01 5.58
N TRP A 224 -15.43 2.02 4.27
CA TRP A 224 -15.87 3.19 3.51
C TRP A 224 -17.06 3.97 4.10
N PRO A 225 -18.13 3.33 4.62
CA PRO A 225 -19.26 4.05 5.20
C PRO A 225 -18.92 4.84 6.47
N TYR A 226 -17.80 4.50 7.14
CA TYR A 226 -17.42 5.06 8.43
C TYR A 226 -16.23 6.03 8.35
N VAL A 227 -15.75 6.34 7.14
CA VAL A 227 -14.62 7.26 6.91
C VAL A 227 -14.90 8.65 7.49
N GLN A 228 -16.13 9.16 7.35
CA GLN A 228 -16.53 10.46 7.90
C GLN A 228 -16.55 10.45 9.43
N GLU A 229 -17.04 9.37 10.04
CA GLU A 229 -17.02 9.21 11.50
C GLU A 229 -15.59 9.21 12.05
N PHE A 230 -14.65 8.55 11.35
CA PHE A 230 -13.23 8.64 11.68
C PHE A 230 -12.71 10.08 11.58
N VAL A 231 -13.05 10.81 10.51
CA VAL A 231 -12.61 12.20 10.32
C VAL A 231 -13.08 13.09 11.47
N ASP A 232 -14.32 12.97 11.92
CA ASP A 232 -14.85 13.74 13.06
C ASP A 232 -14.08 13.45 14.36
N GLY A 233 -13.81 12.18 14.63
CA GLY A 233 -13.02 11.75 15.79
C GLY A 233 -11.56 12.21 15.73
N ALA A 234 -10.93 12.09 14.56
CA ALA A 234 -9.56 12.53 14.31
C ALA A 234 -9.44 14.06 14.43
N LEU A 235 -10.39 14.82 13.89
CA LEU A 235 -10.44 16.28 14.02
C LEU A 235 -10.55 16.70 15.49
N THR A 236 -11.41 16.03 16.26
CA THR A 236 -11.56 16.29 17.70
C THR A 236 -10.25 16.06 18.45
N HIS A 237 -9.55 14.94 18.17
CA HIS A 237 -8.24 14.67 18.77
C HIS A 237 -7.22 15.74 18.39
N ILE A 238 -7.12 16.12 17.11
CA ILE A 238 -6.20 17.18 16.65
C ILE A 238 -6.49 18.50 17.36
N LEU A 239 -7.74 18.90 17.53
CA LEU A 239 -8.11 20.14 18.20
C LEU A 239 -7.71 20.14 19.68
N ASN A 240 -7.89 19.01 20.37
CA ASN A 240 -7.48 18.86 21.76
C ASN A 240 -5.95 18.88 21.90
N MET A 241 -5.24 18.14 21.04
CA MET A 241 -3.79 18.11 21.03
C MET A 241 -3.19 19.46 20.65
N SER A 242 -3.79 20.18 19.70
CA SER A 242 -3.31 21.50 19.29
C SER A 242 -3.32 22.51 20.44
N LYS A 243 -4.34 22.44 21.32
CA LYS A 243 -4.41 23.24 22.54
C LYS A 243 -3.36 22.80 23.57
N ALA A 244 -3.27 21.49 23.85
CA ALA A 244 -2.32 20.94 24.82
C ALA A 244 -0.86 21.23 24.42
N LEU A 245 -0.52 21.05 23.14
CA LEU A 245 0.77 21.41 22.59
C LEU A 245 0.99 22.93 22.61
N GLY A 246 -0.06 23.73 22.45
CA GLY A 246 0.02 25.18 22.59
C GLY A 246 0.49 25.62 23.98
N GLU A 247 -0.01 24.97 25.03
CA GLU A 247 0.40 25.22 26.41
C GLU A 247 1.83 24.74 26.69
N GLN A 248 2.22 23.57 26.18
CA GLN A 248 3.54 22.98 26.43
C GLN A 248 4.67 23.62 25.62
N VAL A 249 4.43 23.87 24.32
CA VAL A 249 5.47 24.20 23.35
C VAL A 249 5.15 25.37 22.43
N GLY A 250 3.88 25.75 22.31
CA GLY A 250 3.42 26.85 21.45
C GLY A 250 3.36 28.23 22.12
N GLY A 251 3.83 28.38 23.36
CA GLY A 251 3.80 29.66 24.09
C GLY A 251 2.37 30.19 24.32
N GLY A 252 1.40 29.30 24.49
CA GLY A 252 -0.02 29.62 24.65
C GLY A 252 -0.79 29.76 23.33
N GLN A 253 -0.15 29.61 22.17
CA GLN A 253 -0.81 29.58 20.86
C GLN A 253 -1.06 28.14 20.40
N PRO A 254 -2.21 27.83 19.77
CA PRO A 254 -2.49 26.49 19.26
C PRO A 254 -1.43 26.00 18.26
N VAL A 255 -0.94 24.77 18.46
CA VAL A 255 0.04 24.13 17.57
C VAL A 255 -0.69 23.18 16.62
N TRP A 256 -0.88 23.62 15.39
CA TRP A 256 -1.50 22.82 14.35
C TRP A 256 -0.55 21.76 13.80
N PRO A 257 -1.08 20.63 13.27
CA PRO A 257 -0.27 19.69 12.53
C PRO A 257 0.46 20.40 11.39
N TYR A 258 1.75 20.14 11.25
CA TYR A 258 2.57 20.64 10.16
C TYR A 258 2.24 19.92 8.85
N VAL A 259 1.91 18.63 8.94
CA VAL A 259 1.56 17.78 7.80
C VAL A 259 0.66 16.64 8.24
N ILE A 260 -0.25 16.23 7.35
CA ILE A 260 -1.08 15.03 7.49
C ILE A 260 -0.68 14.04 6.40
N HIS A 261 -0.21 12.85 6.79
CA HIS A 261 0.27 11.83 5.87
C HIS A 261 -0.69 10.63 5.83
N GLY A 262 -1.41 10.48 4.72
CA GLY A 262 -2.29 9.34 4.47
C GLY A 262 -1.54 8.13 3.91
N HIS A 263 -1.79 6.95 4.46
CA HIS A 263 -1.22 5.68 4.00
C HIS A 263 -2.30 4.72 3.50
N TYR A 264 -2.30 4.43 2.19
CA TYR A 264 -3.36 3.72 1.45
C TYR A 264 -4.60 4.57 1.13
N ALA A 265 -5.51 4.01 0.34
CA ALA A 265 -6.66 4.71 -0.22
C ALA A 265 -7.67 5.23 0.81
N ASP A 266 -7.96 4.43 1.84
CA ASP A 266 -8.92 4.79 2.89
C ASP A 266 -8.40 5.93 3.78
N ALA A 267 -7.14 5.85 4.19
CA ALA A 267 -6.47 6.90 4.92
C ALA A 267 -6.20 8.14 4.07
N GLY A 268 -5.93 7.98 2.77
CA GLY A 268 -5.79 9.08 1.83
C GLY A 268 -7.07 9.91 1.73
N ASP A 269 -8.22 9.26 1.65
CA ASP A 269 -9.54 9.90 1.63
C ASP A 269 -9.79 10.69 2.92
N SER A 270 -9.52 10.09 4.09
CA SER A 270 -9.60 10.81 5.38
C SER A 270 -8.62 11.97 5.47
N ALA A 271 -7.38 11.79 5.01
CA ALA A 271 -6.34 12.82 5.03
C ALA A 271 -6.72 14.00 4.15
N ALA A 272 -7.32 13.77 2.97
CA ALA A 272 -7.78 14.83 2.08
C ALA A 272 -8.84 15.71 2.75
N ILE A 273 -9.80 15.10 3.44
CA ILE A 273 -10.86 15.83 4.16
C ILE A 273 -10.27 16.62 5.33
N LEU A 274 -9.43 15.99 6.15
CA LEU A 274 -8.79 16.64 7.30
C LEU A 274 -7.86 17.78 6.88
N SER A 275 -7.06 17.58 5.84
CA SER A 275 -6.17 18.57 5.25
C SER A 275 -6.95 19.79 4.77
N GLY A 276 -8.05 19.59 4.04
CA GLY A 276 -8.92 20.66 3.59
C GLY A 276 -9.60 21.42 4.74
N ALA A 277 -10.05 20.72 5.78
CA ALA A 277 -10.70 21.33 6.94
C ALA A 277 -9.74 22.14 7.81
N LEU A 278 -8.50 21.68 7.97
CA LEU A 278 -7.48 22.32 8.80
C LEU A 278 -6.57 23.28 8.02
N ASN A 279 -6.65 23.29 6.69
CA ASN A 279 -5.74 23.99 5.80
C ASN A 279 -4.26 23.62 6.08
N VAL A 280 -3.99 22.32 6.22
CA VAL A 280 -2.68 21.73 6.50
C VAL A 280 -2.21 20.92 5.29
N PRO A 281 -0.94 20.98 4.88
CA PRO A 281 -0.42 20.17 3.77
C PRO A 281 -0.67 18.66 3.92
N MET A 282 -1.10 18.03 2.83
CA MET A 282 -1.30 16.58 2.76
C MET A 282 -0.14 15.89 2.04
N VAL A 283 0.32 14.77 2.61
CA VAL A 283 1.23 13.83 1.95
C VAL A 283 0.52 12.49 1.77
N LEU A 284 0.76 11.81 0.66
CA LEU A 284 0.17 10.50 0.35
C LEU A 284 1.25 9.45 0.09
N THR A 285 1.06 8.25 0.64
CA THR A 285 1.76 7.04 0.22
C THR A 285 0.75 5.97 -0.13
N GLY A 286 0.79 5.48 -1.37
CA GLY A 286 -0.22 4.56 -1.89
C GLY A 286 -0.14 3.15 -1.30
N HIS A 287 1.08 2.61 -1.12
CA HIS A 287 1.40 1.21 -0.76
C HIS A 287 0.93 0.16 -1.79
N SER A 288 -0.31 0.27 -2.24
CA SER A 288 -0.97 -0.58 -3.22
C SER A 288 -2.06 0.23 -3.89
N LEU A 289 -2.16 0.15 -5.22
CA LEU A 289 -3.10 0.96 -5.99
C LEU A 289 -4.26 0.14 -6.56
N GLY A 290 -5.47 0.73 -6.49
CA GLY A 290 -6.71 0.13 -6.95
C GLY A 290 -6.72 -0.20 -8.45
N ARG A 291 -6.24 0.70 -9.32
CA ARG A 291 -6.23 0.46 -10.79
C ARG A 291 -5.37 -0.76 -11.16
N ASN A 292 -4.17 -0.85 -10.61
CA ASN A 292 -3.28 -2.00 -10.82
C ASN A 292 -3.91 -3.30 -10.32
N LYS A 293 -4.53 -3.26 -9.14
CA LYS A 293 -5.22 -4.42 -8.56
C LYS A 293 -6.42 -4.84 -9.40
N LEU A 294 -7.20 -3.90 -9.92
CA LEU A 294 -8.33 -4.17 -10.82
C LEU A 294 -7.85 -4.84 -12.12
N GLU A 295 -6.82 -4.30 -12.75
CA GLU A 295 -6.26 -4.86 -13.99
C GLU A 295 -5.77 -6.30 -13.76
N GLN A 296 -5.09 -6.57 -12.65
CA GLN A 296 -4.66 -7.91 -12.27
C GLN A 296 -5.84 -8.87 -12.08
N LEU A 297 -6.90 -8.44 -11.39
CA LEU A 297 -8.08 -9.28 -11.16
C LEU A 297 -8.82 -9.60 -12.47
N LEU A 298 -8.92 -8.62 -13.38
CA LEU A 298 -9.53 -8.80 -14.69
C LEU A 298 -8.70 -9.76 -15.57
N LYS A 299 -7.37 -9.65 -15.56
CA LYS A 299 -6.47 -10.57 -16.30
C LYS A 299 -6.59 -12.02 -15.85
N GLN A 300 -6.97 -12.28 -14.59
CA GLN A 300 -7.22 -13.63 -14.10
C GLN A 300 -8.48 -14.26 -14.72
N GLY A 301 -9.42 -13.45 -15.24
CA GLY A 301 -10.60 -13.91 -15.96
C GLY A 301 -11.60 -14.73 -15.13
N ARG A 302 -11.44 -14.80 -13.80
CA ARG A 302 -12.28 -15.62 -12.92
C ARG A 302 -13.59 -14.96 -12.51
N GLN A 303 -13.67 -13.63 -12.57
CA GLN A 303 -14.77 -12.84 -12.03
C GLN A 303 -15.12 -11.70 -12.99
N SER A 304 -16.39 -11.31 -13.04
CA SER A 304 -16.81 -10.12 -13.78
C SER A 304 -16.32 -8.84 -13.09
N LYS A 305 -16.32 -7.72 -13.82
CA LYS A 305 -15.95 -6.41 -13.25
C LYS A 305 -16.92 -6.02 -12.13
N GLU A 306 -18.18 -6.35 -12.28
CA GLU A 306 -19.25 -6.10 -11.32
C GLU A 306 -19.03 -6.90 -10.03
N ASP A 307 -18.68 -8.18 -10.14
CA ASP A 307 -18.37 -9.04 -8.99
C ASP A 307 -17.14 -8.54 -8.23
N ILE A 308 -16.09 -8.17 -8.96
CA ILE A 308 -14.87 -7.59 -8.39
C ILE A 308 -15.22 -6.31 -7.61
N ASN A 309 -16.05 -5.44 -8.19
CA ASN A 309 -16.44 -4.21 -7.52
C ASN A 309 -17.33 -4.48 -6.30
N SER A 310 -18.24 -5.45 -6.38
CA SER A 310 -19.10 -5.83 -5.26
C SER A 310 -18.29 -6.32 -4.05
N MET A 311 -17.29 -7.18 -4.31
CA MET A 311 -16.43 -7.75 -3.27
C MET A 311 -15.39 -6.76 -2.73
N TYR A 312 -14.62 -6.11 -3.62
CA TYR A 312 -13.45 -5.31 -3.24
C TYR A 312 -13.70 -3.81 -3.16
N LYS A 313 -14.92 -3.36 -3.47
CA LYS A 313 -15.30 -1.93 -3.57
C LYS A 313 -14.32 -1.13 -4.44
N MET A 314 -13.88 -1.75 -5.54
CA MET A 314 -12.77 -1.26 -6.34
C MET A 314 -12.99 0.14 -6.90
N MET A 315 -14.21 0.44 -7.35
CA MET A 315 -14.54 1.78 -7.88
C MET A 315 -14.46 2.85 -6.80
N ARG A 316 -14.97 2.56 -5.59
CA ARG A 316 -14.89 3.49 -4.45
C ARG A 316 -13.44 3.72 -4.01
N ARG A 317 -12.62 2.68 -4.04
CA ARG A 317 -11.18 2.77 -3.78
C ARG A 317 -10.46 3.65 -4.80
N ILE A 318 -10.71 3.43 -6.10
CA ILE A 318 -10.07 4.23 -7.16
C ILE A 318 -10.50 5.70 -7.04
N GLU A 319 -11.77 5.96 -6.74
CA GLU A 319 -12.26 7.31 -6.47
C GLU A 319 -11.54 7.97 -5.28
N ALA A 320 -11.37 7.26 -4.17
CA ALA A 320 -10.59 7.75 -3.02
C ALA A 320 -9.14 8.09 -3.40
N GLU A 321 -8.50 7.25 -4.19
CA GLU A 321 -7.12 7.45 -4.66
C GLU A 321 -7.02 8.68 -5.59
N GLU A 322 -7.98 8.90 -6.50
CA GLU A 322 -8.05 10.10 -7.35
C GLU A 322 -8.26 11.37 -6.53
N LEU A 323 -9.16 11.35 -5.55
CA LEU A 323 -9.38 12.49 -4.63
C LEU A 323 -8.13 12.79 -3.80
N SER A 324 -7.45 11.74 -3.33
CA SER A 324 -6.21 11.87 -2.57
C SER A 324 -5.08 12.45 -3.41
N LEU A 325 -5.00 12.11 -4.70
CA LEU A 325 -4.03 12.69 -5.62
C LEU A 325 -4.26 14.18 -5.85
N ASP A 326 -5.52 14.60 -5.98
CA ASP A 326 -5.88 16.01 -6.17
C ASP A 326 -5.55 16.86 -4.94
N ALA A 327 -5.79 16.31 -3.73
CA ALA A 327 -5.52 17.00 -2.48
C ALA A 327 -4.04 16.99 -2.05
N ALA A 328 -3.25 15.99 -2.47
CA ALA A 328 -1.89 15.83 -1.99
C ALA A 328 -0.93 16.92 -2.49
N GLU A 329 -0.07 17.42 -1.60
CA GLU A 329 1.09 18.26 -1.96
C GLU A 329 2.28 17.43 -2.47
N LEU A 330 2.45 16.26 -1.86
CA LEU A 330 3.53 15.34 -2.14
C LEU A 330 2.98 13.91 -2.11
N VAL A 331 3.34 13.15 -3.13
CA VAL A 331 3.10 11.70 -3.17
C VAL A 331 4.45 11.01 -3.08
N ILE A 332 4.61 10.24 -2.01
CA ILE A 332 5.81 9.45 -1.73
C ILE A 332 5.61 8.05 -2.29
N THR A 333 6.57 7.62 -3.10
CA THR A 333 6.60 6.31 -3.76
C THR A 333 7.90 5.59 -3.39
N SER A 334 7.87 4.27 -3.40
CA SER A 334 9.05 3.47 -3.06
C SER A 334 10.01 3.35 -4.25
N THR A 335 9.47 3.39 -5.48
CA THR A 335 10.25 3.22 -6.71
C THR A 335 9.79 4.19 -7.80
N LYS A 336 10.67 4.45 -8.76
CA LYS A 336 10.32 5.23 -9.96
C LYS A 336 9.27 4.52 -10.83
N GLN A 337 9.29 3.19 -10.86
CA GLN A 337 8.31 2.37 -11.57
C GLN A 337 6.89 2.62 -11.04
N GLU A 338 6.73 2.78 -9.72
CA GLU A 338 5.45 3.10 -9.11
C GLU A 338 4.85 4.40 -9.66
N ILE A 339 5.68 5.43 -9.85
CA ILE A 339 5.25 6.71 -10.44
C ILE A 339 4.80 6.53 -11.90
N GLU A 340 5.63 5.90 -12.72
CA GLU A 340 5.44 5.88 -14.18
C GLU A 340 4.38 4.86 -14.62
N GLU A 341 4.33 3.67 -14.00
CA GLU A 341 3.49 2.56 -14.44
C GLU A 341 2.26 2.32 -13.55
N GLN A 342 2.24 2.80 -12.32
CA GLN A 342 1.11 2.60 -11.40
C GLN A 342 0.31 3.89 -11.25
N TRP A 343 0.92 4.95 -10.72
CA TRP A 343 0.28 6.26 -10.63
C TRP A 343 -0.03 6.86 -12.01
N GLY A 344 0.79 6.57 -13.02
CA GLY A 344 0.53 6.93 -14.41
C GLY A 344 -0.75 6.32 -15.02
N LEU A 345 -1.42 5.39 -14.32
CA LEU A 345 -2.72 4.87 -14.73
C LEU A 345 -3.88 5.76 -14.29
N TYR A 346 -3.70 6.70 -13.37
CA TYR A 346 -4.76 7.53 -12.80
C TYR A 346 -5.07 8.74 -13.69
N ASP A 347 -6.33 9.19 -13.68
CA ASP A 347 -6.74 10.32 -14.54
C ASP A 347 -6.29 11.67 -13.97
N GLY A 348 -6.21 11.80 -12.64
CA GLY A 348 -5.74 13.00 -11.94
C GLY A 348 -4.24 13.24 -12.02
N PHE A 349 -3.47 12.36 -12.67
CA PHE A 349 -2.02 12.44 -12.70
C PHE A 349 -1.44 12.17 -14.10
N ASP A 350 -0.60 13.08 -14.59
CA ASP A 350 0.19 12.89 -15.81
C ASP A 350 1.66 13.24 -15.55
N VAL A 351 2.55 12.27 -15.81
CA VAL A 351 3.99 12.37 -15.53
C VAL A 351 4.65 13.52 -16.32
N LYS A 352 4.18 13.82 -17.53
CA LYS A 352 4.78 14.89 -18.36
C LYS A 352 4.29 16.25 -17.90
N LEU A 353 3.00 16.39 -17.64
CA LEU A 353 2.40 17.62 -17.17
C LEU A 353 2.95 18.01 -15.80
N GLU A 354 3.09 17.06 -14.88
CA GLU A 354 3.71 17.28 -13.57
C GLU A 354 5.11 17.89 -13.70
N LYS A 355 5.97 17.31 -14.55
CA LYS A 355 7.34 17.80 -14.77
C LYS A 355 7.36 19.22 -15.32
N VAL A 356 6.44 19.56 -16.22
CA VAL A 356 6.30 20.91 -16.79
C VAL A 356 5.83 21.90 -15.72
N LEU A 357 4.79 21.56 -14.96
CA LEU A 357 4.28 22.40 -13.87
C LEU A 357 5.37 22.65 -12.82
N ARG A 358 6.13 21.61 -12.47
CA ARG A 358 7.28 21.71 -11.55
C ARG A 358 8.39 22.61 -12.10
N ALA A 359 8.66 22.59 -13.40
CA ALA A 359 9.65 23.46 -14.03
C ALA A 359 9.19 24.92 -14.05
N ARG A 360 7.90 25.18 -14.35
CA ARG A 360 7.30 26.51 -14.31
C ARG A 360 7.29 27.09 -12.90
N ALA A 361 6.86 26.31 -11.91
CA ALA A 361 6.86 26.71 -10.51
C ALA A 361 8.27 27.11 -10.03
N ARG A 362 9.30 26.34 -10.39
CA ARG A 362 10.71 26.67 -10.09
C ARG A 362 11.19 27.96 -10.75
N ARG A 363 10.64 28.31 -11.90
CA ARG A 363 10.96 29.56 -12.62
C ARG A 363 10.07 30.74 -12.19
N GLY A 364 9.16 30.54 -11.22
CA GLY A 364 8.19 31.55 -10.81
C GLY A 364 7.15 31.91 -11.88
N VAL A 365 6.98 31.05 -12.89
CA VAL A 365 6.04 31.26 -14.00
C VAL A 365 4.65 30.74 -13.62
N ASN A 366 3.60 31.44 -14.06
CA ASN A 366 2.22 31.06 -13.78
C ASN A 366 1.90 29.65 -14.31
N CYS A 367 1.23 28.84 -13.49
CA CYS A 367 0.75 27.51 -13.84
C CYS A 367 -0.72 27.49 -14.32
N HIS A 368 -1.33 28.66 -14.57
CA HIS A 368 -2.72 28.82 -15.05
C HIS A 368 -3.76 28.12 -14.16
N GLY A 369 -3.53 28.14 -12.85
CA GLY A 369 -4.40 27.45 -11.89
C GLY A 369 -4.31 25.92 -11.92
N ARG A 370 -3.48 25.33 -12.79
CA ARG A 370 -3.25 23.89 -12.81
C ARG A 370 -2.30 23.47 -11.69
N TYR A 371 -2.62 22.35 -11.08
CA TYR A 371 -1.90 21.79 -9.97
C TYR A 371 -1.77 20.27 -10.16
N MET A 372 -0.62 19.72 -9.78
CA MET A 372 -0.39 18.28 -9.68
C MET A 372 0.52 18.02 -8.49
N PRO A 373 0.30 16.93 -7.74
CA PRO A 373 1.15 16.57 -6.62
C PRO A 373 2.58 16.36 -7.07
N ARG A 374 3.54 16.78 -6.23
CA ARG A 374 4.94 16.43 -6.45
C ARG A 374 5.12 14.95 -6.19
N MET A 375 5.55 14.20 -7.20
CA MET A 375 5.99 12.81 -7.00
C MET A 375 7.45 12.76 -6.51
N ALA A 376 7.69 12.04 -5.42
CA ALA A 376 9.01 11.79 -4.85
C ALA A 376 9.24 10.29 -4.64
N VAL A 377 10.42 9.82 -5.06
CA VAL A 377 10.89 8.46 -4.75
C VAL A 377 11.67 8.56 -3.43
N ILE A 378 11.10 8.04 -2.35
CA ILE A 378 11.73 7.93 -1.04
C ILE A 378 11.60 6.47 -0.64
N PRO A 379 12.57 5.62 -1.00
CA PRO A 379 12.52 4.20 -0.68
C PRO A 379 12.47 4.01 0.85
N PRO A 380 11.61 3.10 1.35
CA PRO A 380 11.67 2.72 2.75
C PRO A 380 13.05 2.20 3.13
N GLY A 381 13.50 2.54 4.34
CA GLY A 381 14.60 1.87 5.00
C GLY A 381 14.13 0.68 5.83
N MET A 382 15.07 0.07 6.54
CA MET A 382 14.82 -0.95 7.54
C MET A 382 15.57 -0.58 8.82
N ASP A 383 14.99 -0.90 9.96
CA ASP A 383 15.73 -0.85 11.22
C ASP A 383 16.76 -1.99 11.28
N PHE A 384 18.03 -1.63 11.07
CA PHE A 384 19.16 -2.57 11.14
C PHE A 384 19.57 -2.91 12.57
N SER A 385 18.95 -2.33 13.61
CA SER A 385 19.32 -2.60 15.01
C SER A 385 19.22 -4.10 15.36
N ASN A 386 18.32 -4.83 14.68
CA ASN A 386 18.13 -6.26 14.85
C ASN A 386 18.91 -7.13 13.82
N VAL A 387 19.48 -6.50 12.79
CA VAL A 387 20.32 -7.14 11.76
C VAL A 387 21.78 -7.06 12.20
N VAL A 388 22.13 -7.91 13.18
CA VAL A 388 23.53 -8.03 13.63
C VAL A 388 24.33 -8.77 12.56
N ILE A 389 25.15 -8.05 11.80
CA ILE A 389 26.17 -8.65 10.94
C ILE A 389 27.31 -9.11 11.86
N GLN A 390 27.47 -10.41 12.04
CA GLN A 390 28.71 -10.94 12.62
C GLN A 390 29.79 -10.82 11.55
N GLU A 391 30.75 -9.92 11.74
CA GLU A 391 32.02 -9.96 11.00
C GLU A 391 32.67 -11.33 11.18
N ASP A 392 33.25 -11.82 10.08
CA ASP A 392 33.81 -13.16 9.89
C ASP A 392 34.44 -13.76 11.16
N CYS A 393 33.73 -14.68 11.81
CA CYS A 393 34.37 -15.68 12.67
C CYS A 393 34.85 -16.82 11.77
N PRO A 394 36.18 -17.06 11.65
CA PRO A 394 36.70 -18.14 10.84
C PRO A 394 36.59 -19.45 11.63
N ASP A 395 35.39 -20.03 11.74
CA ASP A 395 35.19 -21.42 12.19
C ASP A 395 33.83 -21.94 11.70
N VAL A 396 33.79 -22.26 10.40
CA VAL A 396 32.56 -22.59 9.65
C VAL A 396 32.04 -24.01 9.94
N ASP A 397 32.82 -24.88 10.57
CA ASP A 397 32.45 -26.30 10.77
C ASP A 397 32.13 -26.68 12.23
N GLY A 398 32.50 -25.86 13.22
CA GLY A 398 32.43 -26.24 14.65
C GLY A 398 31.04 -26.10 15.30
N GLU A 399 30.34 -24.98 15.08
CA GLU A 399 29.09 -24.68 15.80
C GLU A 399 27.92 -25.57 15.35
N LEU A 400 27.83 -25.92 14.07
CA LEU A 400 26.73 -26.76 13.56
C LEU A 400 26.97 -28.25 13.89
N ALA A 401 28.23 -28.69 13.94
CA ALA A 401 28.60 -30.07 14.31
C ALA A 401 28.46 -30.35 15.82
N GLN A 402 28.67 -29.35 16.68
CA GLN A 402 28.42 -29.47 18.13
C GLN A 402 26.94 -29.72 18.47
N LEU A 403 26.02 -29.43 17.55
CA LEU A 403 24.56 -29.55 17.75
C LEU A 403 24.00 -30.92 17.36
N THR A 404 24.68 -31.70 16.52
CA THR A 404 24.19 -33.00 16.02
C THR A 404 24.79 -34.21 16.75
N GLY A 405 25.75 -33.99 17.65
CA GLY A 405 26.21 -35.00 18.62
C GLY A 405 27.73 -35.05 18.75
N GLY A 406 28.26 -34.55 19.87
CA GLY A 406 29.66 -34.70 20.27
C GLY A 406 30.17 -33.49 21.04
N GLY A 407 30.00 -33.50 22.36
CA GLY A 407 30.56 -32.48 23.24
C GLY A 407 32.10 -32.49 23.16
N VAL A 408 32.68 -31.32 22.91
CA VAL A 408 34.07 -31.03 23.26
C VAL A 408 34.03 -29.96 24.35
N GLU A 409 34.52 -30.33 25.52
CA GLU A 409 34.61 -29.47 26.71
C GLU A 409 35.50 -28.26 26.42
N GLY A 410 35.03 -27.04 26.72
CA GLY A 410 35.94 -25.90 26.89
C GLY A 410 35.39 -24.49 26.65
N SER A 411 34.28 -24.32 25.93
CA SER A 411 33.70 -22.99 25.68
C SER A 411 32.20 -23.03 25.88
N SER A 412 31.64 -22.12 26.69
CA SER A 412 30.19 -22.05 26.90
C SER A 412 29.51 -21.93 25.53
N PRO A 413 28.65 -22.87 25.11
CA PRO A 413 28.01 -22.77 23.81
C PRO A 413 27.15 -21.51 23.82
N LYS A 414 27.39 -20.59 22.88
CA LYS A 414 26.44 -19.50 22.63
C LYS A 414 25.10 -20.19 22.36
N ALA A 415 24.09 -19.87 23.16
CA ALA A 415 22.79 -20.52 23.06
C ALA A 415 22.26 -20.35 21.64
N VAL A 416 22.01 -21.47 20.95
CA VAL A 416 21.46 -21.46 19.61
C VAL A 416 20.07 -20.82 19.64
N PRO A 417 19.73 -19.92 18.70
CA PRO A 417 18.41 -19.35 18.63
C PRO A 417 17.33 -20.45 18.63
N PRO A 418 16.28 -20.36 19.46
CA PRO A 418 15.25 -21.40 19.55
C PRO A 418 14.61 -21.76 18.20
N ILE A 419 14.46 -20.77 17.33
CA ILE A 419 13.90 -20.95 15.98
C ILE A 419 14.75 -21.88 15.10
N TRP A 420 16.07 -21.96 15.31
CA TRP A 420 16.92 -22.89 14.55
C TRP A 420 16.59 -24.34 14.89
N SER A 421 16.32 -24.65 16.17
CA SER A 421 15.92 -26.00 16.58
C SER A 421 14.58 -26.40 15.95
N GLU A 422 13.64 -25.46 15.90
CA GLU A 422 12.33 -25.64 15.24
C GLU A 422 12.45 -25.88 13.72
N VAL A 423 13.49 -25.35 13.08
CA VAL A 423 13.76 -25.55 11.65
C VAL A 423 14.52 -26.87 11.44
N MET A 424 15.57 -27.13 12.22
CA MET A 424 16.44 -28.30 12.09
C MET A 424 15.67 -29.62 12.23
N ARG A 425 14.62 -29.67 13.05
CA ARG A 425 13.80 -30.88 13.22
C ARG A 425 13.16 -31.40 11.92
N PHE A 426 13.05 -30.56 10.89
CA PHE A 426 12.52 -30.94 9.59
C PHE A 426 13.57 -31.55 8.66
N PHE A 427 14.87 -31.39 8.94
CA PHE A 427 15.94 -31.78 8.05
C PHE A 427 16.63 -33.06 8.49
N THR A 428 16.81 -34.00 7.55
CA THR A 428 17.65 -35.18 7.77
C THR A 428 19.14 -34.79 7.83
N ASN A 429 19.55 -33.83 7.01
CA ASN A 429 20.89 -33.26 7.05
C ASN A 429 20.79 -31.72 7.15
N PRO A 430 20.89 -31.14 8.35
CA PRO A 430 20.80 -29.69 8.55
C PRO A 430 22.02 -28.91 8.03
N HIS A 431 23.12 -29.59 7.67
CA HIS A 431 24.35 -28.95 7.17
C HIS A 431 24.29 -28.57 5.69
N LYS A 432 23.27 -29.02 4.94
CA LYS A 432 23.10 -28.61 3.55
C LYS A 432 22.76 -27.11 3.48
N PRO A 433 23.23 -26.40 2.44
CA PRO A 433 22.77 -25.06 2.12
C PRO A 433 21.25 -24.96 2.08
N VAL A 434 20.71 -23.87 2.61
CA VAL A 434 19.26 -23.66 2.71
C VAL A 434 18.80 -22.64 1.69
N ILE A 435 17.79 -22.99 0.90
CA ILE A 435 17.04 -22.05 0.08
C ILE A 435 15.92 -21.50 0.97
N LEU A 436 15.98 -20.23 1.33
CA LEU A 436 15.00 -19.57 2.19
C LEU A 436 13.97 -18.81 1.36
N ALA A 437 12.69 -19.06 1.62
CA ALA A 437 11.58 -18.21 1.20
C ALA A 437 10.77 -17.79 2.43
N LEU A 438 10.64 -16.48 2.64
CA LEU A 438 9.92 -15.87 3.75
C LEU A 438 8.79 -15.00 3.22
N SER A 439 7.54 -15.43 3.38
CA SER A 439 6.36 -14.65 2.98
C SER A 439 5.07 -15.25 3.54
N ARG A 440 3.93 -14.57 3.37
CA ARG A 440 2.62 -15.19 3.67
C ARG A 440 2.30 -16.30 2.67
N PRO A 441 1.47 -17.29 3.05
CA PRO A 441 0.94 -18.29 2.14
C PRO A 441 -0.16 -17.70 1.23
N ASP A 442 0.13 -16.60 0.54
CA ASP A 442 -0.77 -15.95 -0.41
C ASP A 442 -0.49 -16.46 -1.83
N PRO A 443 -1.50 -16.72 -2.68
CA PRO A 443 -1.30 -17.17 -4.06
C PRO A 443 -0.36 -16.30 -4.90
N LYS A 444 -0.29 -14.98 -4.65
CA LYS A 444 0.59 -14.04 -5.36
C LYS A 444 2.06 -14.24 -5.02
N LYS A 445 2.36 -14.72 -3.80
CA LYS A 445 3.72 -15.03 -3.35
C LYS A 445 4.25 -16.30 -4.00
N ASN A 446 3.40 -17.10 -4.64
CA ASN A 446 3.78 -18.14 -5.59
C ASN A 446 4.74 -19.20 -5.03
N LEU A 447 4.64 -19.48 -3.73
CA LEU A 447 5.43 -20.49 -3.02
C LEU A 447 5.21 -21.91 -3.56
N THR A 448 4.02 -22.19 -4.08
CA THR A 448 3.68 -23.50 -4.67
C THR A 448 4.53 -23.81 -5.90
N THR A 449 4.82 -22.81 -6.73
CA THR A 449 5.68 -22.97 -7.92
C THR A 449 7.13 -23.19 -7.52
N LEU A 450 7.62 -22.47 -6.50
CA LEU A 450 8.96 -22.68 -5.94
C LEU A 450 9.13 -24.13 -5.46
N LEU A 451 8.18 -24.62 -4.66
CA LEU A 451 8.21 -25.98 -4.12
C LEU A 451 8.12 -27.03 -5.22
N LYS A 452 7.31 -26.78 -6.26
CA LYS A 452 7.23 -27.65 -7.43
C LYS A 452 8.58 -27.73 -8.17
N ALA A 453 9.21 -26.58 -8.43
CA ALA A 453 10.52 -26.52 -9.09
C ALA A 453 11.60 -27.23 -8.26
N PHE A 454 11.59 -27.07 -6.94
CA PHE A 454 12.48 -27.79 -6.04
C PHE A 454 12.23 -29.31 -6.07
N GLY A 455 10.96 -29.74 -5.99
CA GLY A 455 10.58 -31.15 -6.02
C GLY A 455 10.94 -31.87 -7.33
N GLU A 456 10.84 -31.17 -8.46
CA GLU A 456 11.18 -31.71 -9.79
C GLU A 456 12.69 -31.78 -10.04
N SER A 457 13.49 -30.95 -9.36
CA SER A 457 14.94 -30.89 -9.53
C SER A 457 15.67 -31.81 -8.55
N ARG A 458 15.97 -33.04 -8.98
CA ARG A 458 16.81 -33.97 -8.19
C ARG A 458 18.20 -33.40 -7.85
N PRO A 459 18.94 -32.76 -8.77
CA PRO A 459 20.24 -32.18 -8.43
C PRO A 459 20.15 -31.12 -7.34
N LEU A 460 19.08 -30.30 -7.35
CA LEU A 460 18.90 -29.25 -6.34
C LEU A 460 18.62 -29.82 -4.96
N ARG A 461 17.80 -30.88 -4.88
CA ARG A 461 17.49 -31.63 -3.64
C ARG A 461 18.70 -32.34 -3.03
N GLU A 462 19.59 -32.84 -3.89
CA GLU A 462 20.84 -33.44 -3.44
C GLU A 462 21.77 -32.38 -2.81
N LEU A 463 21.79 -31.16 -3.37
CA LEU A 463 22.65 -30.07 -2.92
C LEU A 463 22.12 -29.28 -1.72
N ALA A 464 20.82 -29.00 -1.66
CA ALA A 464 20.25 -28.01 -0.75
C ALA A 464 18.95 -28.48 -0.08
N ASN A 465 18.66 -27.90 1.08
CA ASN A 465 17.37 -27.96 1.74
C ASN A 465 16.51 -26.75 1.36
N LEU A 466 15.19 -26.83 1.56
CA LEU A 466 14.26 -25.72 1.34
C LEU A 466 13.60 -25.32 2.66
N MET A 467 13.60 -24.04 2.98
CA MET A 467 12.97 -23.49 4.18
C MET A 467 11.88 -22.49 3.79
N LEU A 468 10.64 -22.78 4.18
CA LEU A 468 9.46 -22.01 3.87
C LEU A 468 8.87 -21.40 5.16
N ILE A 469 9.15 -20.13 5.43
CA ILE A 469 8.51 -19.37 6.51
C ILE A 469 7.21 -18.78 5.98
N MET A 470 6.07 -19.34 6.40
CA MET A 470 4.74 -19.12 5.80
C MET A 470 3.72 -18.54 6.79
N GLY A 471 4.06 -17.46 7.49
CA GLY A 471 3.20 -16.89 8.53
C GLY A 471 3.03 -17.83 9.74
N ASN A 472 2.14 -17.44 10.66
CA ASN A 472 1.84 -18.21 11.87
C ASN A 472 0.51 -18.96 11.71
N ARG A 473 0.44 -20.19 12.24
CA ARG A 473 -0.77 -21.02 12.21
C ARG A 473 -0.85 -21.98 13.40
N ASP A 474 -2.03 -22.11 13.97
CA ASP A 474 -2.36 -23.19 14.92
C ASP A 474 -3.02 -24.34 14.15
N ASP A 475 -4.17 -24.05 13.55
CA ASP A 475 -4.96 -24.93 12.66
C ASP A 475 -5.03 -24.36 11.23
N VAL A 476 -4.99 -25.24 10.23
CA VAL A 476 -5.13 -24.89 8.81
C VAL A 476 -6.58 -24.54 8.47
N ASP A 477 -7.55 -25.17 9.15
CA ASP A 477 -8.98 -24.99 8.87
C ASP A 477 -9.51 -23.63 9.36
N GLU A 478 -8.79 -23.00 10.30
CA GLU A 478 -9.10 -21.66 10.83
C GLU A 478 -8.47 -20.52 10.00
N MET A 479 -7.61 -20.84 9.03
CA MET A 479 -6.99 -19.84 8.17
C MET A 479 -7.98 -19.29 7.14
N SER A 480 -7.66 -18.11 6.58
CA SER A 480 -8.42 -17.59 5.42
C SER A 480 -8.39 -18.58 4.26
N SER A 481 -9.50 -18.69 3.51
CA SER A 481 -9.65 -19.71 2.45
C SER A 481 -8.52 -19.68 1.40
N GLY A 482 -7.99 -18.50 1.08
CA GLY A 482 -6.83 -18.33 0.20
C GLY A 482 -5.54 -18.89 0.82
N ASN A 483 -5.26 -18.54 2.08
CA ASN A 483 -4.07 -18.97 2.79
C ASN A 483 -4.08 -20.48 3.08
N ALA A 484 -5.22 -21.00 3.54
CA ALA A 484 -5.44 -22.42 3.76
C ALA A 484 -5.19 -23.24 2.48
N SER A 485 -5.76 -22.79 1.36
CA SER A 485 -5.62 -23.46 0.06
C SER A 485 -4.15 -23.57 -0.39
N VAL A 486 -3.37 -22.49 -0.22
CA VAL A 486 -1.93 -22.49 -0.55
C VAL A 486 -1.17 -23.47 0.35
N LEU A 487 -1.43 -23.44 1.66
CA LEU A 487 -0.75 -24.34 2.60
C LEU A 487 -1.10 -25.81 2.36
N VAL A 488 -2.38 -26.12 2.14
CA VAL A 488 -2.83 -27.48 1.76
C VAL A 488 -2.14 -27.93 0.48
N THR A 489 -1.98 -27.03 -0.49
CA THR A 489 -1.25 -27.33 -1.74
C THR A 489 0.22 -27.61 -1.46
N VAL A 490 0.86 -26.82 -0.60
CA VAL A 490 2.25 -27.06 -0.17
C VAL A 490 2.40 -28.45 0.47
N LEU A 491 1.52 -28.82 1.41
CA LEU A 491 1.56 -30.14 2.05
C LEU A 491 1.39 -31.29 1.04
N LYS A 492 0.45 -31.14 0.09
CA LYS A 492 0.26 -32.11 -0.99
C LYS A 492 1.49 -32.24 -1.91
N LEU A 493 2.20 -31.14 -2.16
CA LEU A 493 3.42 -31.17 -2.97
C LEU A 493 4.59 -31.82 -2.23
N ILE A 494 4.72 -31.59 -0.92
CA ILE A 494 5.73 -32.26 -0.08
C ILE A 494 5.53 -33.77 -0.13
N ASP A 495 4.30 -34.25 0.05
CA ASP A 495 3.92 -35.66 -0.07
C ASP A 495 4.19 -36.20 -1.49
N LYS A 496 3.68 -35.51 -2.52
CA LYS A 496 3.83 -35.92 -3.93
C LYS A 496 5.28 -36.12 -4.37
N TYR A 497 6.20 -35.26 -3.93
CA TYR A 497 7.62 -35.31 -4.33
C TYR A 497 8.52 -36.00 -3.30
N ASP A 498 7.95 -36.58 -2.24
CA ASP A 498 8.66 -37.23 -1.13
C ASP A 498 9.76 -36.34 -0.53
N LEU A 499 9.38 -35.13 -0.11
CA LEU A 499 10.31 -34.09 0.36
C LEU A 499 10.53 -34.07 1.87
N TYR A 500 10.13 -35.13 2.56
CA TYR A 500 10.36 -35.30 3.99
C TYR A 500 11.87 -35.30 4.28
N GLY A 501 12.29 -34.60 5.34
CA GLY A 501 13.71 -34.45 5.65
C GLY A 501 14.45 -33.38 4.82
N GLN A 502 13.79 -32.71 3.87
CA GLN A 502 14.41 -31.73 2.97
C GLN A 502 13.71 -30.37 2.97
N VAL A 503 12.45 -30.30 3.42
CA VAL A 503 11.66 -29.06 3.45
C VAL A 503 11.24 -28.73 4.88
N ALA A 504 11.61 -27.55 5.37
CA ALA A 504 11.17 -27.00 6.66
C ALA A 504 10.04 -25.99 6.47
N TYR A 505 9.02 -26.06 7.33
CA TYR A 505 7.85 -25.17 7.30
C TYR A 505 7.28 -24.98 8.72
N PRO A 506 8.05 -24.33 9.62
CA PRO A 506 7.67 -24.17 11.02
C PRO A 506 6.28 -23.52 11.16
N LYS A 507 5.59 -23.84 12.26
CA LYS A 507 4.23 -23.34 12.51
C LYS A 507 4.20 -21.90 12.99
N HIS A 508 5.19 -21.50 13.78
CA HIS A 508 5.26 -20.20 14.41
C HIS A 508 6.67 -19.61 14.30
N HIS A 509 6.72 -18.29 14.22
CA HIS A 509 7.91 -17.47 14.39
C HIS A 509 7.49 -16.12 14.98
N LYS A 510 8.41 -15.50 15.72
CA LYS A 510 8.27 -14.12 16.20
C LYS A 510 9.00 -13.17 15.25
N GLN A 511 8.66 -11.90 15.32
CA GLN A 511 9.40 -10.86 14.58
C GLN A 511 10.88 -10.82 14.97
N SER A 512 11.19 -11.06 16.25
CA SER A 512 12.57 -11.18 16.76
C SER A 512 13.34 -12.34 16.14
N ASP A 513 12.65 -13.37 15.63
CA ASP A 513 13.29 -14.56 15.07
C ASP A 513 13.69 -14.36 13.59
N VAL A 514 13.14 -13.34 12.91
CA VAL A 514 13.37 -13.10 11.47
C VAL A 514 14.86 -12.89 11.17
N PRO A 515 15.62 -12.05 11.90
CA PRO A 515 17.06 -11.93 11.68
C PRO A 515 17.82 -13.26 11.89
N ASP A 516 17.41 -14.07 12.87
CA ASP A 516 18.02 -15.38 13.12
C ASP A 516 17.72 -16.36 11.98
N ILE A 517 16.54 -16.28 11.36
CA ILE A 517 16.18 -17.07 10.17
C ILE A 517 17.07 -16.72 8.97
N TYR A 518 17.28 -15.43 8.69
CA TYR A 518 18.19 -14.99 7.63
C TYR A 518 19.63 -15.43 7.93
N ARG A 519 20.08 -15.28 9.19
CA ARG A 519 21.40 -15.75 9.64
C ARG A 519 21.58 -17.26 9.51
N TYR A 520 20.53 -18.06 9.74
CA TYR A 520 20.59 -19.50 9.52
C TYR A 520 20.87 -19.84 8.04
N SER A 521 20.16 -19.20 7.11
CA SER A 521 20.38 -19.36 5.68
C SER A 521 21.80 -18.94 5.29
N ALA A 522 22.27 -17.79 5.78
CA ALA A 522 23.62 -17.31 5.53
C ALA A 522 24.71 -18.27 6.07
N LYS A 523 24.56 -18.77 7.31
CA LYS A 523 25.53 -19.71 7.92
C LYS A 523 25.64 -21.02 7.15
N THR A 524 24.53 -21.52 6.59
CA THR A 524 24.54 -22.72 5.74
C THR A 524 25.06 -22.45 4.32
N LYS A 525 25.49 -21.21 4.01
CA LYS A 525 25.86 -20.76 2.65
C LYS A 525 24.71 -20.95 1.65
N GLY A 526 23.50 -20.73 2.15
CA GLY A 526 22.25 -20.79 1.42
C GLY A 526 21.98 -19.57 0.56
N VAL A 527 20.75 -19.48 0.06
CA VAL A 527 20.26 -18.36 -0.75
C VAL A 527 18.87 -17.94 -0.31
N PHE A 528 18.54 -16.66 -0.43
CA PHE A 528 17.17 -16.16 -0.29
C PHE A 528 16.50 -16.10 -1.67
N ILE A 529 15.21 -16.47 -1.73
CA ILE A 529 14.41 -16.38 -2.95
C ILE A 529 13.07 -15.70 -2.69
N ASN A 530 12.73 -14.75 -3.57
CA ASN A 530 11.39 -14.20 -3.67
C ASN A 530 10.72 -14.68 -4.98
N PRO A 531 9.84 -15.69 -4.94
CA PRO A 531 9.21 -16.25 -6.14
C PRO A 531 7.92 -15.51 -6.55
N ALA A 532 7.58 -14.37 -5.93
CA ALA A 532 6.31 -13.68 -6.15
C ALA A 532 6.09 -13.30 -7.62
N LEU A 533 4.85 -13.45 -8.10
CA LEU A 533 4.48 -13.07 -9.47
C LEU A 533 4.58 -11.55 -9.68
N VAL A 534 4.30 -10.79 -8.63
CA VAL A 534 4.41 -9.34 -8.58
C VAL A 534 4.84 -8.95 -7.17
N GLU A 535 5.97 -8.25 -7.06
CA GLU A 535 6.46 -7.66 -5.82
C GLU A 535 6.63 -6.14 -6.02
N PRO A 536 5.74 -5.30 -5.46
CA PRO A 536 5.82 -3.85 -5.67
C PRO A 536 7.08 -3.19 -5.08
N PHE A 537 7.60 -3.76 -3.99
CA PHE A 537 8.83 -3.28 -3.33
C PHE A 537 9.66 -4.45 -2.80
N GLY A 538 9.06 -5.25 -1.89
CA GLY A 538 9.71 -6.43 -1.32
C GLY A 538 10.69 -6.11 -0.20
N LEU A 539 10.17 -5.71 0.96
CA LEU A 539 10.99 -5.46 2.18
C LEU A 539 11.93 -6.64 2.49
N THR A 540 11.45 -7.87 2.30
CA THR A 540 12.20 -9.12 2.52
C THR A 540 13.42 -9.31 1.59
N LEU A 541 13.57 -8.49 0.55
CA LEU A 541 14.76 -8.48 -0.33
C LEU A 541 15.85 -7.55 0.20
N ILE A 542 15.47 -6.55 1.01
CA ILE A 542 16.39 -5.62 1.68
C ILE A 542 16.87 -6.24 3.00
N GLU A 543 15.92 -6.88 3.70
CA GLU A 543 16.13 -7.84 4.81
C GLU A 543 17.06 -8.96 4.36
#